data_AF-A0A1F9WGW4-F1
#
_entry.id   AF-A0A1F9WGW4-F1
#
_cell.length_a   1.000
_cell.length_b   1.000
_cell.length_c   1.000
_cell.angle_alpha   90.00
_cell.angle_beta   90.00
_cell.angle_gamma   90.00
#
_symmetry.space_group_name_H-M   'P 1'
#
loop_
_entity.id
_entity.type
_entity.pdbx_description
1 polymer ?
#
loop_
_entity_poly.entity_id
_entity_poly.type
_entity_poly.pdbx_seq_one_letter_code
_entity_poly.pdbx_strand_id
1 'polypeptide(L)'
;MKDYFRDVVTGLQGTPMKGLAGRVQMKDYYRDLMTGLQGTPMPDYGEVFQPEQAWAVVYYVYSLGDQKRATPPHVKGDILFQREIKPGEDTVVPATFPHWFHRMRVRCAVCHPGVFQMKAGANNITMEAIRAGKFCGKCHPSYPDSKTLAWPVSFDVCSRCHVP
;
A
#
# COMPACT_ATOMS: atom_id res chain seq x y z
N MET A 1 -39.39 -10.55 0.41
CA MET A 1 -38.07 -10.41 1.07
C MET A 1 -37.17 -11.63 0.86
N LYS A 2 -37.70 -12.87 0.86
CA LYS A 2 -36.94 -14.07 0.47
C LYS A 2 -36.60 -14.11 -1.03
N ASP A 3 -37.38 -13.44 -1.86
CA ASP A 3 -37.21 -13.48 -3.33
C ASP A 3 -36.11 -12.52 -3.83
N TYR A 4 -35.91 -11.39 -3.15
CA TYR A 4 -34.79 -10.46 -3.41
C TYR A 4 -33.42 -11.13 -3.18
N PHE A 5 -33.32 -12.04 -2.22
CA PHE A 5 -32.08 -12.77 -1.91
C PHE A 5 -31.74 -13.83 -2.97
N ARG A 6 -32.73 -14.38 -3.69
CA ARG A 6 -32.47 -15.32 -4.79
C ARG A 6 -31.97 -14.61 -6.03
N ASP A 7 -32.53 -13.44 -6.35
CA ASP A 7 -32.20 -12.68 -7.56
C ASP A 7 -30.78 -12.09 -7.52
N VAL A 8 -30.27 -11.76 -6.32
CA VAL A 8 -28.87 -11.30 -6.14
C VAL A 8 -27.87 -12.46 -6.31
N VAL A 9 -28.24 -13.68 -5.91
CA VAL A 9 -27.38 -14.87 -6.00
C VAL A 9 -27.34 -15.44 -7.42
N THR A 10 -28.46 -15.37 -8.16
CA THR A 10 -28.53 -15.86 -9.55
C THR A 10 -27.99 -14.88 -10.60
N GLY A 11 -27.84 -13.59 -10.26
CA GLY A 11 -27.28 -12.55 -11.14
C GLY A 11 -25.76 -12.62 -11.37
N LEU A 12 -25.04 -13.57 -10.77
CA LEU A 12 -23.58 -13.75 -10.90
C LEU A 12 -23.10 -14.26 -12.27
N GLN A 13 -23.99 -14.43 -13.25
CA GLN A 13 -23.65 -14.76 -14.64
C GLN A 13 -23.71 -13.54 -15.57
N GLY A 14 -23.24 -12.40 -15.10
CA GLY A 14 -22.96 -11.22 -15.92
C GLY A 14 -21.49 -11.20 -16.34
N THR A 15 -21.24 -11.06 -17.63
CA THR A 15 -19.95 -10.92 -18.30
C THR A 15 -18.91 -10.06 -17.56
N PRO A 16 -17.60 -10.35 -17.71
CA PRO A 16 -16.56 -9.53 -17.08
C PRO A 16 -16.60 -8.12 -17.68
N MET A 17 -17.01 -7.12 -16.89
CA MET A 17 -16.91 -5.71 -17.26
C MET A 17 -15.43 -5.36 -17.49
N LYS A 18 -15.03 -5.33 -18.77
CA LYS A 18 -13.78 -4.71 -19.24
C LYS A 18 -13.73 -3.25 -18.74
N GLY A 19 -12.67 -2.87 -18.02
CA GLY A 19 -12.39 -1.45 -17.69
C GLY A 19 -12.27 -1.08 -16.20
N LEU A 20 -12.06 -2.04 -15.30
CA LEU A 20 -11.91 -1.82 -13.84
C LEU A 20 -10.47 -1.94 -13.33
N ALA A 21 -9.45 -1.85 -14.19
CA ALA A 21 -8.07 -1.78 -13.73
C ALA A 21 -7.88 -0.48 -12.90
N GLY A 22 -7.84 -0.63 -11.57
CA GLY A 22 -7.58 0.46 -10.63
C GLY A 22 -8.74 0.93 -9.74
N ARG A 23 -9.97 0.40 -9.85
CA ARG A 23 -11.07 0.72 -8.92
C ARG A 23 -11.18 -0.32 -7.80
N VAL A 24 -11.46 0.11 -6.57
CA VAL A 24 -11.68 -0.79 -5.42
C VAL A 24 -12.97 -1.58 -5.64
N GLN A 25 -12.88 -2.91 -5.64
CA GLN A 25 -14.03 -3.78 -5.86
C GLN A 25 -14.61 -4.25 -4.52
N MET A 26 -15.90 -4.62 -4.47
CA MET A 26 -16.53 -5.20 -3.28
C MET A 26 -15.73 -6.38 -2.70
N LYS A 27 -15.17 -7.23 -3.58
CA LYS A 27 -14.32 -8.36 -3.19
C LYS A 27 -13.05 -7.94 -2.43
N ASP A 28 -12.53 -6.74 -2.67
CA ASP A 28 -11.33 -6.26 -1.98
C ASP A 28 -11.67 -5.89 -0.54
N TYR A 29 -12.83 -5.28 -0.31
CA TYR A 29 -13.35 -5.04 1.04
C TYR A 29 -13.61 -6.36 1.78
N TYR A 30 -14.19 -7.36 1.11
CA TYR A 30 -14.40 -8.68 1.70
C TYR A 30 -13.08 -9.36 2.09
N ARG A 31 -12.10 -9.34 1.19
CA ARG A 31 -10.76 -9.88 1.47
C ARG A 31 -10.14 -9.15 2.66
N ASP A 32 -10.10 -7.83 2.64
CA ASP A 32 -9.51 -7.02 3.70
C ASP A 32 -10.21 -7.25 5.06
N LEU A 33 -11.53 -7.45 5.08
CA LEU A 33 -12.29 -7.77 6.31
C LEU A 33 -11.94 -9.16 6.84
N MET A 34 -11.95 -10.18 5.99
CA MET A 34 -11.82 -11.57 6.40
C MET A 34 -10.38 -12.01 6.65
N THR A 35 -9.42 -11.44 5.93
CA THR A 35 -7.99 -11.77 6.09
C THR A 35 -7.21 -10.69 6.84
N GLY A 36 -7.92 -9.66 7.29
CA GLY A 36 -7.30 -8.44 7.78
C GLY A 36 -6.67 -7.64 6.64
N LEU A 37 -6.26 -6.42 6.96
CA LEU A 37 -5.62 -5.54 6.02
C LEU A 37 -4.10 -5.68 6.16
N GLN A 38 -3.51 -6.41 5.22
CA GLN A 38 -2.06 -6.55 5.08
C GLN A 38 -1.43 -5.16 5.11
N GLY A 39 -0.54 -4.89 6.07
CA GLY A 39 0.00 -3.53 6.19
C GLY A 39 -0.63 -2.65 7.27
N THR A 40 -1.60 -3.13 8.05
CA THR A 40 -2.21 -2.36 9.14
C THR A 40 -2.40 -3.17 10.43
N PRO A 41 -2.60 -2.52 11.59
CA PRO A 41 -2.99 -3.21 12.82
C PRO A 41 -4.41 -3.80 12.78
N MET A 42 -5.12 -3.72 11.64
CA MET A 42 -6.48 -4.21 11.51
C MET A 42 -6.46 -5.74 11.61
N PRO A 43 -7.08 -6.32 12.65
CA PRO A 43 -7.14 -7.76 12.80
C PRO A 43 -7.96 -8.36 11.65
N ASP A 44 -7.72 -9.64 11.38
CA ASP A 44 -8.64 -10.41 10.57
C ASP A 44 -9.93 -10.68 11.37
N TYR A 45 -11.07 -10.66 10.69
CA TYR A 45 -12.37 -10.96 11.28
C TYR A 45 -12.92 -12.30 10.81
N GLY A 46 -12.06 -13.15 10.24
CA GLY A 46 -12.45 -14.46 9.70
C GLY A 46 -13.03 -15.40 10.74
N GLU A 47 -12.61 -15.25 12.00
CA GLU A 47 -13.13 -16.03 13.14
C GLU A 47 -14.37 -15.39 13.79
N VAL A 48 -14.68 -14.13 13.47
CA VAL A 48 -15.77 -13.36 14.09
C VAL A 48 -17.04 -13.36 13.22
N PHE A 49 -16.88 -13.28 11.90
CA PHE A 49 -18.01 -13.21 10.97
C PHE A 49 -18.19 -14.50 10.18
N GLN A 50 -19.43 -14.95 10.04
CA GLN A 50 -19.80 -15.87 8.97
C GLN A 50 -19.77 -15.15 7.61
N PRO A 51 -19.52 -15.86 6.49
CA PRO A 51 -19.38 -15.25 5.17
C PRO A 51 -20.53 -14.29 4.80
N GLU A 52 -21.77 -14.65 5.13
CA GLU A 52 -22.96 -13.85 4.83
C GLU A 52 -22.99 -12.53 5.62
N GLN A 53 -22.55 -12.58 6.88
CA GLN A 53 -22.46 -11.41 7.75
C GLN A 53 -21.36 -10.46 7.26
N ALA A 54 -20.21 -11.02 6.85
CA ALA A 54 -19.13 -10.27 6.25
C ALA A 54 -19.58 -9.55 4.97
N TRP A 55 -20.34 -10.23 4.10
CA TRP A 55 -20.92 -9.60 2.91
C TRP A 55 -21.89 -8.46 3.24
N ALA A 56 -22.73 -8.60 4.27
CA ALA A 56 -23.63 -7.52 4.69
C ALA A 56 -22.86 -6.25 5.14
N VAL A 57 -21.77 -6.43 5.89
CA VAL A 57 -20.87 -5.33 6.28
C VAL A 57 -20.19 -4.72 5.06
N VAL A 58 -19.70 -5.55 4.15
CA VAL A 58 -19.07 -5.09 2.90
C VAL A 58 -20.04 -4.26 2.07
N TYR A 59 -21.31 -4.69 1.92
CA TYR A 59 -22.33 -3.92 1.20
C TYR A 59 -22.61 -2.58 1.87
N TYR A 60 -22.73 -2.57 3.20
CA TYR A 60 -22.95 -1.34 3.94
C TYR A 60 -21.78 -0.36 3.74
N VAL A 61 -20.54 -0.81 3.97
CA VAL A 61 -19.34 0.03 3.77
C VAL A 61 -19.21 0.50 2.32
N TYR A 62 -19.48 -0.38 1.36
CA TYR A 62 -19.46 -0.03 -0.07
C TYR A 62 -20.50 1.05 -0.40
N SER A 63 -21.68 0.99 0.21
CA SER A 63 -22.74 2.00 0.01
C SER A 63 -22.38 3.38 0.59
N LEU A 64 -21.43 3.44 1.53
CA LEU A 64 -20.96 4.67 2.15
C LEU A 64 -19.79 5.33 1.38
N GLY A 65 -19.15 4.63 0.44
CA GLY A 65 -17.88 5.04 -0.17
C GLY A 65 -17.95 5.69 -1.56
N ASP A 66 -17.03 6.62 -1.83
CA ASP A 66 -16.76 7.14 -3.19
C ASP A 66 -15.91 6.14 -3.99
N GLN A 67 -16.56 5.37 -4.86
CA GLN A 67 -15.99 4.31 -5.70
C GLN A 67 -14.93 4.80 -6.71
N LYS A 68 -14.69 6.11 -6.76
CA LYS A 68 -13.68 6.75 -7.61
C LYS A 68 -12.27 6.69 -7.04
N ARG A 69 -12.07 6.25 -5.79
CA ARG A 69 -10.74 6.16 -5.21
C ARG A 69 -9.96 5.04 -5.88
N ALA A 70 -9.08 5.40 -6.81
CA ALA A 70 -8.16 4.45 -7.39
C ALA A 70 -7.13 4.03 -6.34
N THR A 71 -7.16 2.78 -5.86
CA THR A 71 -6.00 2.22 -5.17
C THR A 71 -4.95 1.99 -6.25
N PRO A 72 -3.79 2.65 -6.17
CA PRO A 72 -2.76 2.37 -7.15
C PRO A 72 -2.19 0.95 -6.89
N PRO A 73 -1.55 0.32 -7.88
CA PRO A 73 -1.32 -1.13 -7.93
C PRO A 73 -0.41 -1.72 -6.83
N HIS A 74 0.03 -0.92 -5.87
CA HIS A 74 0.82 -1.33 -4.73
C HIS A 74 -0.06 -1.75 -3.54
N VAL A 75 0.48 -2.64 -2.70
CA VAL A 75 -0.20 -3.20 -1.53
C VAL A 75 -0.67 -2.03 -0.63
N LYS A 76 -1.93 -2.07 -0.19
CA LYS A 76 -2.56 -0.98 0.57
C LYS A 76 -1.70 -0.61 1.79
N GLY A 77 -1.12 0.58 1.75
CA GLY A 77 -0.19 1.09 2.76
C GLY A 77 1.18 1.49 2.20
N ASP A 78 1.58 1.01 1.03
CA ASP A 78 2.82 1.44 0.39
C ASP A 78 2.75 2.92 -0.02
N ILE A 79 3.88 3.62 0.09
CA ILE A 79 3.98 5.05 -0.25
C ILE A 79 4.65 5.18 -1.61
N LEU A 80 3.91 5.69 -2.59
CA LEU A 80 4.54 6.26 -3.78
C LEU A 80 5.01 7.66 -3.48
N PHE A 81 6.31 7.87 -3.60
CA PHE A 81 6.86 9.20 -3.58
C PHE A 81 6.48 9.89 -4.89
N GLN A 82 5.71 10.97 -4.79
CA GLN A 82 5.40 11.79 -5.96
C GLN A 82 6.65 12.58 -6.34
N ARG A 83 7.04 12.50 -7.60
CA ARG A 83 8.01 13.42 -8.20
C ARG A 83 7.47 13.90 -9.53
N GLU A 84 7.70 15.16 -9.83
CA GLU A 84 7.50 15.67 -11.18
C GLU A 84 8.62 15.13 -12.06
N ILE A 85 8.26 14.52 -13.19
CA ILE A 85 9.21 14.07 -14.20
C ILE A 85 9.17 15.10 -15.32
N LYS A 86 10.25 15.88 -15.48
CA LYS A 86 10.37 16.77 -16.62
C LYS A 86 10.80 15.96 -17.86
N PRO A 87 10.00 15.95 -18.95
CA PRO A 87 10.36 15.21 -20.16
C PRO A 87 11.71 15.69 -20.71
N GLY A 88 12.66 14.76 -20.87
CA GLY A 88 14.00 15.05 -21.40
C GLY A 88 15.07 15.43 -20.36
N GLU A 89 14.70 15.64 -19.10
CA GLU A 89 15.64 15.98 -18.02
C GLU A 89 15.77 14.83 -17.00
N ASP A 90 14.64 14.22 -16.61
CA ASP A 90 14.66 13.21 -15.57
C ASP A 90 14.36 11.80 -16.08
N THR A 91 15.33 10.88 -15.92
CA THR A 91 15.22 9.48 -16.36
C THR A 91 14.81 8.51 -15.26
N VAL A 92 14.82 8.93 -14.00
CA VAL A 92 14.61 8.03 -12.84
C VAL A 92 13.13 7.99 -12.48
N VAL A 93 12.45 6.85 -12.46
CA VAL A 93 11.02 6.81 -12.07
C VAL A 93 10.80 7.15 -10.60
N PRO A 94 9.57 7.46 -10.13
CA PRO A 94 9.34 7.77 -8.72
C PRO A 94 9.66 6.58 -7.81
N ALA A 95 10.07 6.84 -6.57
CA ALA A 95 10.38 5.78 -5.64
C ALA A 95 9.11 5.22 -4.96
N THR A 96 9.12 3.93 -4.65
CA THR A 96 8.08 3.25 -3.89
C THR A 96 8.64 2.73 -2.57
N PHE A 97 7.98 3.06 -1.46
CA PHE A 97 8.28 2.50 -0.15
C PHE A 97 7.28 1.40 0.22
N PRO A 98 7.71 0.13 0.34
CA PRO A 98 6.83 -0.96 0.72
C PRO A 98 6.66 -1.02 2.25
N HIS A 99 5.59 -0.44 2.80
CA HIS A 99 5.32 -0.49 4.25
C HIS A 99 5.18 -1.93 4.73
N TRP A 100 4.61 -2.81 3.90
CA TRP A 100 4.47 -4.24 4.20
C TRP A 100 5.81 -4.92 4.47
N PHE A 101 6.80 -4.73 3.60
CA PHE A 101 8.09 -5.41 3.77
C PHE A 101 8.81 -4.98 5.05
N HIS A 102 8.69 -3.69 5.40
CA HIS A 102 9.31 -3.13 6.59
C HIS A 102 8.55 -3.52 7.86
N ARG A 103 7.20 -3.50 7.87
CA ARG A 103 6.41 -3.86 9.07
C ARG A 103 6.60 -5.30 9.52
N MET A 104 6.94 -6.21 8.60
CA MET A 104 7.22 -7.62 8.94
C MET A 104 8.46 -7.75 9.81
N ARG A 105 9.38 -6.77 9.78
CA ARG A 105 10.67 -6.83 10.49
C ARG A 105 10.83 -5.76 11.56
N VAL A 106 10.13 -4.62 11.46
CA VAL A 106 10.26 -3.51 12.40
C VAL A 106 8.90 -2.91 12.79
N ARG A 107 8.83 -2.37 14.02
CA ARG A 107 7.60 -1.73 14.56
C ARG A 107 7.43 -0.31 14.04
N CYS A 108 6.19 0.19 14.05
CA CYS A 108 5.85 1.55 13.60
C CYS A 108 6.73 2.63 14.26
N ALA A 109 7.02 2.48 15.56
CA ALA A 109 7.82 3.43 16.34
C ALA A 109 9.28 3.56 15.89
N VAL A 110 9.80 2.58 15.15
CA VAL A 110 11.15 2.66 14.55
C VAL A 110 11.20 3.74 13.48
N CYS A 111 10.10 3.92 12.74
CA CYS A 111 10.01 4.90 11.68
C CYS A 111 9.33 6.19 12.13
N HIS A 112 8.29 6.10 12.96
CA HIS A 112 7.41 7.23 13.28
C HIS A 112 7.37 7.56 14.77
N PRO A 113 7.32 8.86 15.12
CA PRO A 113 7.48 10.02 14.24
C PRO A 113 8.96 10.35 13.93
N GLY A 114 9.90 9.53 14.40
CA GLY A 114 11.33 9.86 14.44
C GLY A 114 12.00 10.01 13.07
N VAL A 115 11.91 8.98 12.21
CA VAL A 115 12.53 8.98 10.87
C VAL A 115 11.63 9.68 9.86
N PHE A 116 10.31 9.50 9.99
CA PHE A 116 9.31 10.06 9.10
C PHE A 116 8.13 10.63 9.90
N GLN A 117 7.54 11.71 9.39
CA GLN A 117 6.22 12.17 9.82
C GLN A 117 5.10 11.20 9.35
N MET A 118 4.05 11.03 10.16
CA MET A 118 2.84 10.23 9.81
C MET A 118 1.93 10.95 8.81
N LYS A 119 2.52 11.54 7.76
CA LYS A 119 1.83 12.29 6.71
C LYS A 119 2.64 12.17 5.41
N ALA A 120 2.03 11.62 4.37
CA ALA A 120 2.65 11.52 3.05
C ALA A 120 3.02 12.91 2.51
N GLY A 121 4.20 13.03 1.89
CA GLY A 121 4.72 14.30 1.36
C GLY A 121 5.20 15.31 2.40
N ALA A 122 5.12 15.02 3.71
CA ALA A 122 5.53 15.96 4.75
C ALA A 122 7.06 16.00 5.00
N ASN A 123 7.80 14.99 4.54
CA ASN A 123 9.25 14.93 4.67
C ASN A 123 9.90 15.28 3.33
N ASN A 124 10.89 16.18 3.34
CA ASN A 124 11.71 16.45 2.17
C ASN A 124 12.85 15.44 2.09
N ILE A 125 12.66 14.39 1.29
CA ILE A 125 13.60 13.27 1.17
C ILE A 125 14.45 13.47 -0.08
N THR A 126 15.76 13.59 0.11
CA THR A 126 16.73 13.70 -0.99
C THR A 126 17.75 12.56 -0.90
N MET A 127 18.36 12.18 -2.03
CA MET A 127 19.44 11.19 -2.03
C MET A 127 20.66 11.66 -1.21
N GLU A 128 20.89 12.98 -1.15
CA GLU A 128 21.91 13.57 -0.27
C GLU A 128 21.59 13.32 1.21
N ALA A 129 20.34 13.54 1.64
CA ALA A 129 19.93 13.26 3.01
C ALA A 129 20.01 11.77 3.34
N ILE A 130 19.65 10.90 2.40
CA ILE A 130 19.81 9.44 2.53
C ILE A 130 21.28 9.08 2.72
N ARG A 131 22.18 9.68 1.93
CA ARG A 131 23.63 9.47 2.07
C ARG A 131 24.20 9.94 3.39
N ALA A 132 23.63 11.01 3.94
CA ALA A 132 23.96 11.50 5.28
C ALA A 132 23.32 10.66 6.42
N GLY A 133 22.75 9.48 6.13
CA GLY A 133 22.17 8.59 7.14
C GLY A 133 20.79 9.03 7.68
N LYS A 134 20.08 9.90 6.96
CA LYS A 134 18.69 10.30 7.28
C LYS A 134 17.69 9.46 6.48
N PHE A 135 16.43 9.44 6.90
CA PHE A 135 15.35 8.72 6.23
C PHE A 135 15.71 7.24 6.00
N CYS A 136 15.68 6.77 4.75
CA CYS A 136 16.09 5.42 4.35
C CYS A 136 17.52 5.09 4.84
N GLY A 137 18.39 6.09 4.86
CA GLY A 137 19.80 6.02 5.29
C GLY A 137 20.01 5.60 6.74
N LYS A 138 18.99 5.69 7.60
CA LYS A 138 19.06 5.20 8.99
C LYS A 138 19.26 3.68 9.07
N CYS A 139 18.75 2.95 8.07
CA CYS A 139 18.79 1.50 8.01
C CYS A 139 19.52 0.96 6.78
N HIS A 140 19.42 1.68 5.65
CA HIS A 140 20.16 1.43 4.41
C HIS A 140 21.39 2.35 4.37
N PRO A 141 22.51 1.96 5.01
CA PRO A 141 23.68 2.84 5.09
C PRO A 141 24.20 3.18 3.69
N SER A 142 24.89 4.30 3.54
CA SER A 142 25.60 4.54 2.27
C SER A 142 26.94 3.85 2.28
N TYR A 143 27.34 3.33 1.11
CA TYR A 143 28.66 2.76 0.94
C TYR A 143 29.75 3.80 1.31
N PRO A 144 30.83 3.43 2.01
CA PRO A 144 31.25 2.08 2.41
C PRO A 144 30.79 1.63 3.81
N ASP A 145 29.92 2.37 4.50
CA ASP A 145 29.63 2.13 5.90
C ASP A 145 28.87 0.81 6.14
N SER A 146 29.47 -0.09 6.92
CA SER A 146 29.05 -1.50 7.08
C SER A 146 28.10 -1.76 8.26
N LYS A 147 27.44 -0.74 8.82
CA LYS A 147 26.41 -0.94 9.86
C LYS A 147 25.13 -1.49 9.22
N THR A 148 25.05 -2.81 9.11
CA THR A 148 24.07 -3.53 8.27
C THR A 148 22.79 -3.89 9.01
N LEU A 149 21.82 -2.96 9.03
CA LEU A 149 20.41 -3.35 9.22
C LEU A 149 19.74 -3.70 7.89
N ALA A 150 20.22 -3.10 6.78
CA ALA A 150 19.80 -3.39 5.42
C ALA A 150 20.96 -3.23 4.43
N TRP A 151 20.71 -3.56 3.17
CA TRP A 151 21.66 -3.37 2.07
C TRP A 151 21.98 -1.89 1.86
N PRO A 152 23.22 -1.55 1.41
CA PRO A 152 23.65 -0.17 1.33
C PRO A 152 23.06 0.57 0.12
N VAL A 153 22.80 1.87 0.27
CA VAL A 153 22.42 2.73 -0.85
C VAL A 153 23.66 3.03 -1.70
N SER A 154 23.64 2.57 -2.94
CA SER A 154 24.68 2.78 -3.95
C SER A 154 24.06 2.95 -5.34
N PHE A 155 24.87 3.35 -6.33
CA PHE A 155 24.38 3.64 -7.68
C PHE A 155 23.86 2.42 -8.45
N ASP A 156 24.34 1.22 -8.10
CA ASP A 156 23.95 -0.05 -8.71
C ASP A 156 22.59 -0.58 -8.21
N VAL A 157 21.98 0.05 -7.20
CA VAL A 157 20.72 -0.40 -6.58
C VAL A 157 19.57 0.61 -6.70
N CYS A 158 19.68 1.61 -7.58
CA CYS A 158 18.63 2.61 -7.82
C CYS A 158 17.24 1.98 -8.08
N SER A 159 17.21 0.91 -8.88
CA SER A 159 15.98 0.19 -9.25
C SER A 159 15.28 -0.53 -8.08
N ARG A 160 15.93 -0.69 -6.93
CA ARG A 160 15.30 -1.28 -5.73
C ARG A 160 14.29 -0.35 -5.08
N CYS A 161 14.46 0.95 -5.25
CA CYS A 161 13.53 1.97 -4.74
C CYS A 161 12.71 2.57 -5.87
N HIS A 162 13.36 2.85 -7.00
CA HIS A 162 12.74 3.45 -8.19
C HIS A 162 12.18 2.36 -9.10
N VAL A 163 11.00 1.86 -8.73
CA VAL A 163 10.29 0.80 -9.46
C VAL A 163 9.19 1.44 -10.32
N PRO A 164 9.13 1.15 -11.64
CA PRO A 164 8.11 1.67 -12.55
C PRO A 164 6.72 1.09 -12.32
#